data_AF-A0A349DB53-F1
#
_entry.id   AF-A0A349DB53-F1
#
_cell.length_a   1.000
_cell.length_b   1.000
_cell.length_c   1.000
_cell.angle_alpha   90.00
_cell.angle_beta   90.00
_cell.angle_gamma   90.00
#
_symmetry.space_group_name_H-M   'P 1'
#
loop_
_entity.id
_entity.type
_entity.pdbx_description
1 polymer ?
#
loop_
_entity_poly.entity_id
_entity_poly.type
_entity_poly.pdbx_seq_one_letter_code
_entity_poly.pdbx_strand_id
1 'polypeptide(L)'
;MVKFLSALFKRPASKGSEQYDDEYVSYCIEQEQTVSELEAALHTSDNPNDIALQTLKTVCTFYDADWAGLLEMDLELGVSTTGWQYHAESKPVTPHKIQEFENIYPMKTWLDALKSGEPIIILDLPSIAKALPQEYQAYKRMGIHSLIAVPFGPNPLGFLVLKNPARYRTHTSAVSIFAYVLHRTIAQRNAIERAKMVLTPKEIRNDNDVIINFFGYMEITTKDGVWREQDFNSPKCSRAIAYIILQGASAHSAFAIA
;
A
#
# COMPACT_ATOMS: atom_id res chain seq x y z
N MET A 1 40.54 14.38 16.91
CA MET A 1 39.39 14.02 16.05
C MET A 1 39.21 12.50 15.91
N VAL A 2 39.46 11.71 16.98
CA VAL A 2 39.28 10.24 16.99
C VAL A 2 38.42 9.77 18.19
N LYS A 3 38.09 10.66 19.13
CA LYS A 3 37.23 10.32 20.30
C LYS A 3 35.72 10.44 20.05
N PHE A 4 35.29 11.11 18.96
CA PHE A 4 33.87 11.32 18.67
C PHE A 4 33.16 10.15 17.97
N LEU A 5 33.90 9.21 17.35
CA LEU A 5 33.32 8.06 16.65
C LEU A 5 33.00 6.86 17.57
N SER A 6 33.56 6.82 18.78
CA SER A 6 33.29 5.74 19.74
C SER A 6 31.93 5.84 20.44
N ALA A 7 31.26 7.00 20.36
CA ALA A 7 29.96 7.24 21.00
C ALA A 7 28.75 6.81 20.15
N LEU A 8 28.93 6.63 18.84
CA LEU A 8 27.86 6.21 17.89
C LEU A 8 27.70 4.69 17.77
N PHE A 9 28.60 3.90 18.36
CA PHE A 9 28.57 2.44 18.37
C PHE A 9 28.58 1.85 19.79
N LYS A 10 27.90 2.48 20.75
CA LYS A 10 27.46 1.74 21.94
C LYS A 10 26.38 0.77 21.48
N ARG A 11 26.80 -0.44 21.08
CA ARG A 11 25.90 -1.61 21.06
C ARG A 11 25.19 -1.61 22.42
N PRO A 12 23.86 -1.68 22.48
CA PRO A 12 23.20 -1.98 23.74
C PRO A 12 23.84 -3.26 24.28
N ALA A 13 24.17 -3.25 25.57
CA ALA A 13 24.77 -4.40 26.23
C ALA A 13 23.97 -5.65 25.85
N SER A 14 24.62 -6.63 25.24
CA SER A 14 24.00 -7.91 24.91
C SER A 14 23.49 -8.50 26.22
N LYS A 15 22.17 -8.51 26.40
CA LYS A 15 21.55 -9.38 27.40
C LYS A 15 22.00 -10.81 27.06
N GLY A 16 22.46 -11.55 28.07
CA GLY A 16 22.99 -12.90 27.89
C GLY A 16 22.03 -13.79 27.13
N SER A 17 22.58 -14.78 26.43
CA SER A 17 21.89 -15.76 25.58
C SER A 17 20.82 -16.63 26.28
N GLU A 18 20.52 -16.39 27.56
CA GLU A 18 19.55 -17.13 28.37
C GLU A 18 18.11 -16.58 28.28
N GLN A 19 17.79 -15.69 27.33
CA GLN A 19 16.53 -14.94 27.34
C GLN A 19 15.81 -14.86 25.98
N TYR A 20 15.92 -15.89 25.14
CA TYR A 20 15.13 -16.01 23.91
C TYR A 20 14.45 -17.37 23.85
N ASP A 21 13.13 -17.38 23.66
CA ASP A 21 12.36 -18.61 23.43
C ASP A 21 12.76 -19.24 22.08
N ASP A 22 12.66 -20.56 21.97
CA ASP A 22 13.02 -21.34 20.79
C ASP A 22 12.24 -20.86 19.55
N GLU A 23 11.00 -20.40 19.73
CA GLU A 23 10.21 -19.77 18.66
C GLU A 23 10.88 -18.52 18.11
N TYR A 24 11.37 -17.63 18.99
CA TYR A 24 12.01 -16.38 18.58
C TYR A 24 13.37 -16.63 17.91
N VAL A 25 14.13 -17.63 18.39
CA VAL A 25 15.38 -18.04 17.73
C VAL A 25 15.09 -18.56 16.32
N SER A 26 14.10 -19.45 16.18
CA SER A 26 13.68 -19.99 14.88
C SER A 26 13.20 -18.89 13.95
N TYR A 27 12.40 -17.96 14.47
CA TYR A 27 11.95 -16.77 13.73
C TYR A 27 13.12 -15.94 13.18
N CYS A 28 14.14 -15.67 14.00
CA CYS A 28 15.28 -14.85 13.58
C CYS A 28 16.11 -15.54 12.48
N ILE A 29 16.34 -16.85 12.61
CA ILE A 29 17.07 -17.64 11.60
C ILE A 29 16.30 -17.65 10.28
N GLU A 30 15.01 -17.97 10.32
CA GLU A 30 14.20 -18.04 9.11
C GLU A 30 13.98 -16.67 8.49
N GLN A 31 13.84 -15.61 9.30
CA GLN A 31 13.76 -14.24 8.80
C GLN A 31 15.03 -13.88 8.01
N GLU A 32 16.21 -14.20 8.53
CA GLU A 32 17.48 -13.93 7.84
C GLU A 32 17.54 -14.69 6.52
N GLN A 33 17.30 -16.00 6.53
CA GLN A 33 17.31 -16.84 5.33
C GLN A 33 16.33 -16.34 4.28
N THR A 34 15.09 -16.04 4.69
CA THR A 34 14.03 -15.58 3.79
C THR A 34 14.36 -14.22 3.17
N VAL A 35 14.93 -13.29 3.95
CA VAL A 35 15.33 -11.97 3.46
C VAL A 35 16.49 -12.10 2.47
N SER A 36 17.49 -12.94 2.77
CA SER A 36 18.63 -13.20 1.90
C SER A 36 18.21 -13.85 0.58
N GLU A 37 17.28 -14.82 0.62
CA GLU A 37 16.72 -15.44 -0.59
C GLU A 37 15.88 -14.47 -1.42
N LEU A 38 15.06 -13.65 -0.77
CA LEU A 38 14.29 -12.62 -1.47
C LEU A 38 15.22 -11.63 -2.16
N GLU A 39 16.21 -11.09 -1.45
CA GLU A 39 17.18 -10.13 -2.00
C GLU A 39 17.90 -10.70 -3.23
N ALA A 40 18.41 -11.93 -3.13
CA ALA A 40 19.11 -12.60 -4.23
C ALA A 40 18.21 -12.77 -5.46
N ALA A 41 16.92 -13.03 -5.25
CA ALA A 41 15.97 -13.17 -6.35
C ALA A 41 15.54 -11.81 -6.93
N LEU A 42 15.36 -10.78 -6.09
CA LEU A 42 15.02 -9.43 -6.53
C LEU A 42 16.13 -8.80 -7.38
N HIS A 43 17.40 -9.21 -7.20
CA HIS A 43 18.51 -8.81 -8.07
C HIS A 43 18.32 -9.17 -9.56
N THR A 44 17.40 -10.08 -9.88
CA THR A 44 17.17 -10.55 -11.25
C THR A 44 16.06 -9.80 -11.99
N SER A 45 15.33 -8.88 -11.33
CA SER A 45 14.24 -8.12 -11.94
C SER A 45 14.23 -6.65 -11.52
N ASP A 46 14.15 -5.76 -12.51
CA ASP A 46 13.95 -4.32 -12.32
C ASP A 46 12.47 -3.91 -12.41
N ASN A 47 11.56 -4.86 -12.68
CA ASN A 47 10.14 -4.58 -12.88
C ASN A 47 9.40 -4.50 -11.52
N PRO A 48 8.79 -3.35 -11.18
CA PRO A 48 8.11 -3.18 -9.90
C PRO A 48 6.99 -4.20 -9.65
N ASN A 49 6.29 -4.65 -10.69
CA ASN A 49 5.23 -5.64 -10.51
C ASN A 49 5.76 -6.99 -10.07
N ASP A 50 6.88 -7.43 -10.65
CA ASP A 50 7.50 -8.72 -10.34
C ASP A 50 8.07 -8.69 -8.92
N ILE A 51 8.78 -7.60 -8.58
CA ILE A 51 9.30 -7.36 -7.22
C ILE A 51 8.18 -7.37 -6.19
N ALA A 52 7.07 -6.66 -6.46
CA ALA A 52 5.94 -6.57 -5.54
C ALA A 52 5.26 -7.93 -5.33
N LEU A 53 4.94 -8.62 -6.42
CA LEU A 53 4.26 -9.91 -6.36
C LEU A 53 5.13 -10.97 -5.66
N GLN A 54 6.42 -11.00 -5.95
CA GLN A 54 7.35 -11.90 -5.29
C GLN A 54 7.47 -11.60 -3.80
N THR A 55 7.61 -10.32 -3.41
CA THR A 55 7.67 -9.92 -2.01
C THR A 55 6.38 -10.29 -1.26
N LEU A 56 5.21 -10.07 -1.87
CA LEU A 56 3.92 -10.45 -1.30
C LEU A 56 3.78 -11.96 -1.13
N LYS A 57 4.22 -12.76 -2.11
CA LYS A 57 4.25 -14.22 -2.01
C LYS A 57 5.18 -14.68 -0.89
N THR A 58 6.36 -14.09 -0.76
CA THR A 58 7.34 -14.40 0.28
C THR A 58 6.76 -14.13 1.67
N VAL A 59 6.24 -12.92 1.93
CA VAL A 59 5.68 -12.59 3.25
C VAL A 59 4.42 -13.41 3.58
N CYS A 60 3.56 -13.66 2.60
CA CYS A 60 2.37 -14.48 2.78
C CYS A 60 2.75 -15.92 3.20
N THR A 61 3.79 -16.47 2.56
CA THR A 61 4.30 -17.82 2.84
C THR A 61 5.00 -17.88 4.20
N PHE A 62 5.85 -16.91 4.50
CA PHE A 62 6.62 -16.86 5.76
C PHE A 62 5.71 -16.85 7.00
N TYR A 63 4.59 -16.12 6.95
CA TYR A 63 3.61 -16.04 8.04
C TYR A 63 2.49 -17.09 7.97
N ASP A 64 2.50 -17.98 6.97
CA ASP A 64 1.38 -18.86 6.61
C ASP A 64 0.04 -18.11 6.64
N ALA A 65 -0.01 -16.98 5.95
CA ALA A 65 -1.19 -16.14 5.82
C ALA A 65 -2.06 -16.58 4.63
N ASP A 66 -3.36 -16.29 4.70
CA ASP A 66 -4.28 -16.58 3.59
C ASP A 66 -4.11 -15.59 2.42
N TRP A 67 -3.70 -14.37 2.76
CA TRP A 67 -3.58 -13.27 1.82
C TRP A 67 -2.61 -12.22 2.34
N ALA A 68 -1.88 -11.60 1.42
CA ALA A 68 -1.05 -10.43 1.68
C ALA A 68 -1.36 -9.34 0.66
N GLY A 69 -1.39 -8.08 1.08
CA GLY A 69 -1.57 -6.98 0.13
C GLY A 69 -1.32 -5.61 0.74
N LEU A 70 -1.19 -4.63 -0.16
CA LEU A 70 -1.00 -3.24 0.20
C LEU A 70 -2.35 -2.56 0.32
N LEU A 71 -2.61 -1.96 1.47
CA LEU A 71 -3.74 -1.07 1.68
C LEU A 71 -3.23 0.37 1.60
N GLU A 72 -3.63 1.10 0.58
CA GLU A 72 -3.30 2.51 0.38
C GLU A 72 -4.47 3.35 0.91
N MET A 73 -4.19 4.35 1.73
CA MET A 73 -5.19 5.19 2.39
C MET A 73 -5.14 6.61 1.84
N ASP A 74 -6.30 7.09 1.39
CA ASP A 74 -6.55 8.48 1.04
C ASP A 74 -7.33 9.13 2.19
N LEU A 75 -6.61 9.93 2.98
CA LEU A 75 -7.19 10.61 4.15
C LEU A 75 -8.10 11.78 3.77
N GLU A 76 -7.92 12.36 2.58
CA GLU A 76 -8.73 13.48 2.09
C GLU A 76 -10.10 12.97 1.63
N LEU A 77 -10.11 11.88 0.87
CA LEU A 77 -11.32 11.22 0.39
C LEU A 77 -11.96 10.31 1.45
N GLY A 78 -11.21 9.96 2.51
CA GLY A 78 -11.70 9.08 3.57
C GLY A 78 -11.90 7.63 3.12
N VAL A 79 -11.10 7.19 2.14
CA VAL A 79 -11.19 5.85 1.57
C VAL A 79 -9.85 5.13 1.58
N SER A 80 -9.89 3.80 1.60
CA SER A 80 -8.73 2.97 1.32
C SER A 80 -8.97 2.11 0.09
N THR A 81 -7.89 1.90 -0.66
CA THR A 81 -7.85 1.07 -1.86
C THR A 81 -6.83 -0.04 -1.68
N THR A 82 -7.02 -1.13 -2.41
CA THR A 82 -6.08 -2.25 -2.40
C THR A 82 -5.14 -2.13 -3.59
N GLY A 83 -3.84 -2.03 -3.32
CA GLY A 83 -2.78 -2.04 -4.33
C GLY A 83 -2.43 -3.46 -4.78
N TRP A 84 -1.14 -3.76 -4.91
CA TRP A 84 -0.71 -5.13 -5.18
C TRP A 84 -1.15 -6.07 -4.05
N GLN A 85 -1.58 -7.27 -4.45
CA GLN A 85 -2.08 -8.29 -3.54
C GLN A 85 -1.74 -9.70 -4.03
N TYR A 86 -1.72 -10.64 -3.10
CA TYR A 86 -1.45 -12.06 -3.33
C TYR A 86 -2.33 -12.91 -2.43
N HIS A 87 -2.94 -13.95 -3.01
CA HIS A 87 -3.68 -14.99 -2.29
C HIS A 87 -2.85 -16.26 -2.22
N ALA A 88 -2.80 -16.90 -1.05
CA ALA A 88 -2.09 -18.16 -0.90
C ALA A 88 -2.76 -19.26 -1.75
N GLU A 89 -2.00 -19.84 -2.68
CA GLU A 89 -2.47 -20.91 -3.57
C GLU A 89 -2.95 -22.18 -2.81
N SER A 90 -2.39 -22.42 -1.63
CA SER A 90 -2.70 -23.58 -0.79
C SER A 90 -3.95 -23.42 0.08
N LYS A 91 -4.53 -22.22 0.16
CA LYS A 91 -5.64 -21.91 1.07
C LYS A 91 -6.96 -21.87 0.29
N PRO A 92 -8.10 -22.24 0.91
CA PRO A 92 -9.39 -22.12 0.26
C PRO A 92 -9.64 -20.66 -0.12
N VAL A 93 -10.11 -20.42 -1.35
CA VAL A 93 -10.56 -19.10 -1.78
C VAL A 93 -11.86 -18.78 -1.04
N THR A 94 -11.73 -18.24 0.18
CA THR A 94 -12.85 -17.68 0.92
C THR A 94 -13.30 -16.43 0.15
N PRO A 95 -14.61 -16.18 -0.06
CA PRO A 95 -15.08 -15.03 -0.81
C PRO A 95 -14.46 -13.74 -0.25
N HIS A 96 -13.48 -13.19 -0.96
CA HIS A 96 -12.74 -12.02 -0.54
C HIS A 96 -13.62 -10.80 -0.81
N LYS A 97 -14.43 -10.41 0.18
CA LYS A 97 -15.36 -9.27 0.08
C LYS A 97 -14.70 -7.96 0.51
N ILE A 98 -13.47 -7.70 0.07
CA ILE A 98 -12.90 -6.35 0.14
C ILE A 98 -13.46 -5.57 -1.04
N GLN A 99 -14.06 -4.42 -0.77
CA GLN A 99 -14.53 -3.51 -1.81
C GLN A 99 -13.33 -2.82 -2.45
N GLU A 100 -13.48 -2.37 -3.69
CA GLU A 100 -12.45 -1.57 -4.37
C GLU A 100 -12.09 -0.32 -3.55
N PHE A 101 -13.10 0.27 -2.89
CA PHE A 101 -12.96 1.38 -1.95
C PHE A 101 -13.61 1.02 -0.62
N GLU A 102 -12.85 1.12 0.47
CA GLU A 102 -13.34 0.91 1.83
C GLU A 102 -13.34 2.23 2.60
N ASN A 103 -14.38 2.50 3.37
CA ASN A 103 -14.45 3.72 4.18
C ASN A 103 -13.54 3.59 5.41
N ILE A 104 -12.61 4.53 5.59
CA ILE A 104 -11.62 4.49 6.69
C ILE A 104 -12.11 5.17 7.97
N TYR A 105 -13.14 6.02 7.92
CA TYR A 105 -13.60 6.76 9.11
C TYR A 105 -14.07 5.85 10.27
N PRO A 106 -14.73 4.70 10.00
CA PRO A 106 -15.05 3.72 11.05
C PRO A 106 -13.81 2.98 11.61
N MET A 107 -12.67 3.05 10.94
CA MET A 107 -11.46 2.25 11.20
C MET A 107 -10.47 3.00 12.11
N LYS A 108 -10.88 3.25 13.36
CA LYS A 108 -10.11 4.04 14.33
C LYS A 108 -8.71 3.46 14.59
N THR A 109 -8.58 2.14 14.70
CA THR A 109 -7.30 1.49 14.94
C THR A 109 -6.32 1.75 13.81
N TRP A 110 -6.80 1.85 12.57
CA TRP A 110 -5.97 2.18 11.42
C TRP A 110 -5.54 3.64 11.42
N LEU A 111 -6.47 4.56 11.71
CA LEU A 111 -6.16 5.99 11.82
C LEU A 111 -5.14 6.28 12.94
N ASP A 112 -5.24 5.58 14.06
CA ASP A 112 -4.29 5.72 15.17
C ASP A 112 -2.93 5.11 14.82
N ALA A 113 -2.91 3.94 14.16
CA ALA A 113 -1.70 3.29 13.69
C ALA A 113 -0.95 4.10 12.63
N LEU A 114 -1.67 4.82 11.74
CA LEU A 114 -1.04 5.74 10.78
C LEU A 114 -0.33 6.90 11.50
N LYS A 115 -0.93 7.42 12.58
CA LYS A 115 -0.34 8.53 13.35
C LYS A 115 0.85 8.09 14.18
N SER A 116 0.77 6.90 14.80
CA SER A 116 1.84 6.39 15.65
C SER A 116 2.97 5.72 14.87
N GLY A 117 2.69 5.22 13.66
CA GLY A 117 3.61 4.37 12.90
C GLY A 117 3.74 2.96 13.46
N GLU A 118 2.84 2.56 14.37
CA GLU A 118 2.87 1.25 15.02
C GLU A 118 2.08 0.20 14.23
N PRO A 119 2.48 -1.08 14.29
CA PRO A 119 1.75 -2.16 13.65
C PRO A 119 0.42 -2.46 14.36
N ILE A 120 -0.56 -2.92 13.59
CA ILE A 120 -1.83 -3.45 14.10
C ILE A 120 -1.70 -4.97 14.15
N ILE A 121 -1.98 -5.56 15.32
CA ILE A 121 -1.97 -7.01 15.51
C ILE A 121 -3.30 -7.42 16.14
N ILE A 122 -4.05 -8.27 15.45
CA ILE A 122 -5.27 -8.89 15.96
C ILE A 122 -5.05 -10.40 15.96
N LEU A 123 -4.88 -10.96 17.16
CA LEU A 123 -4.70 -12.41 17.34
C LEU A 123 -6.03 -13.16 17.34
N ASP A 124 -7.12 -12.52 17.72
CA ASP A 124 -8.43 -13.16 17.73
C ASP A 124 -9.54 -12.13 17.50
N LEU A 125 -10.27 -12.24 16.39
CA LEU A 125 -11.29 -11.28 16.00
C LEU A 125 -12.38 -11.06 17.08
N PRO A 126 -12.95 -12.08 17.74
CA PRO A 126 -13.90 -11.91 18.84
C PRO A 126 -13.40 -10.98 19.97
N SER A 127 -12.09 -10.92 20.24
CA SER A 127 -11.54 -10.10 21.32
C SER A 127 -11.81 -8.61 21.15
N ILE A 128 -11.96 -8.14 19.90
CA ILE A 128 -12.20 -6.71 19.61
C ILE A 128 -13.69 -6.36 19.50
N ALA A 129 -14.60 -7.33 19.49
CA ALA A 129 -16.01 -7.14 19.14
C ALA A 129 -16.71 -6.07 20.01
N LYS A 130 -16.37 -6.00 21.31
CA LYS A 130 -16.93 -5.04 22.25
C LYS A 130 -16.31 -3.65 22.13
N ALA A 131 -15.00 -3.58 21.90
CA ALA A 131 -14.25 -2.32 21.87
C ALA A 131 -14.37 -1.60 20.52
N LEU A 132 -14.39 -2.36 19.43
CA LEU A 132 -14.33 -1.89 18.05
C LEU A 132 -15.43 -2.58 17.21
N PRO A 133 -16.72 -2.35 17.50
CA PRO A 133 -17.82 -3.08 16.86
C PRO A 133 -17.90 -2.85 15.34
N GLN A 134 -17.52 -1.67 14.85
CA GLN A 134 -17.51 -1.36 13.42
C GLN A 134 -16.41 -2.12 12.68
N GLU A 135 -15.18 -2.09 13.20
CA GLU A 135 -14.06 -2.85 12.64
C GLU A 135 -14.33 -4.36 12.70
N TYR A 136 -14.90 -4.85 13.80
CA TYR A 136 -15.29 -6.24 13.95
C TYR A 136 -16.23 -6.71 12.82
N GLN A 137 -17.26 -5.93 12.49
CA GLN A 137 -18.18 -6.28 11.40
C GLN A 137 -17.47 -6.24 10.04
N ALA A 138 -16.58 -5.27 9.83
CA ALA A 138 -15.82 -5.16 8.60
C ALA A 138 -14.88 -6.35 8.40
N TYR A 139 -14.08 -6.70 9.42
CA TYR A 139 -13.20 -7.86 9.40
C TYR A 139 -13.96 -9.17 9.20
N LYS A 140 -15.10 -9.34 9.89
CA LYS A 140 -15.96 -10.51 9.70
C LYS A 140 -16.48 -10.63 8.27
N ARG A 141 -16.95 -9.53 7.67
CA ARG A 141 -17.36 -9.50 6.25
C ARG A 141 -16.21 -9.88 5.32
N MET A 142 -15.00 -9.41 5.62
CA MET A 142 -13.79 -9.68 4.84
C MET A 142 -13.20 -11.07 5.10
N GLY A 143 -13.77 -11.89 5.99
CA GLY A 143 -13.23 -13.21 6.34
C GLY A 143 -11.92 -13.16 7.13
N ILE A 144 -11.70 -12.07 7.87
CA ILE A 144 -10.53 -11.89 8.75
C ILE A 144 -10.89 -12.46 10.12
N HIS A 145 -10.10 -13.39 10.63
CA HIS A 145 -10.15 -13.86 12.01
C HIS A 145 -8.87 -13.50 12.80
N SER A 146 -7.78 -13.23 12.09
CA SER A 146 -6.57 -12.60 12.63
C SER A 146 -5.93 -11.69 11.59
N LEU A 147 -5.14 -10.71 12.06
CA LEU A 147 -4.60 -9.64 11.22
C LEU A 147 -3.21 -9.24 11.71
N ILE A 148 -2.28 -9.04 10.78
CA ILE A 148 -1.10 -8.20 11.00
C ILE A 148 -1.14 -7.11 9.93
N ALA A 149 -1.06 -5.85 10.31
CA ALA A 149 -0.90 -4.74 9.39
C ALA A 149 0.28 -3.86 9.84
N VAL A 150 1.26 -3.67 8.97
CA VAL A 150 2.45 -2.87 9.26
C VAL A 150 2.45 -1.64 8.36
N PRO A 151 2.53 -0.42 8.93
CA PRO A 151 2.58 0.80 8.13
C PRO A 151 3.87 0.87 7.31
N PHE A 152 3.81 1.50 6.15
CA PHE A 152 4.99 1.70 5.30
C PHE A 152 5.20 3.17 4.91
N GLY A 153 6.47 3.57 4.82
CA GLY A 153 6.90 4.91 4.43
C GLY A 153 6.97 5.93 5.57
N PRO A 154 7.68 7.06 5.36
CA PRO A 154 7.68 8.19 6.30
C PRO A 154 6.34 8.90 6.22
N ASN A 155 5.67 9.12 7.36
CA ASN A 155 4.26 9.53 7.42
C ASN A 155 3.39 8.54 6.62
N PRO A 156 3.19 7.32 7.15
CA PRO A 156 2.62 6.24 6.37
C PRO A 156 1.28 6.67 5.77
N LEU A 157 1.09 6.32 4.51
CA LEU A 157 -0.16 6.51 3.78
C LEU A 157 -0.83 5.16 3.53
N GLY A 158 -0.37 4.10 4.19
CA GLY A 158 -0.85 2.75 3.93
C GLY A 158 -0.12 1.69 4.76
N PHE A 159 -0.55 0.45 4.55
CA PHE A 159 -0.10 -0.72 5.29
C PHE A 159 0.19 -1.90 4.37
N LEU A 160 1.21 -2.69 4.70
CA LEU A 160 1.27 -4.08 4.28
C LEU A 160 0.41 -4.89 5.24
N VAL A 161 -0.60 -5.58 4.69
CA VAL A 161 -1.62 -6.29 5.45
C VAL A 161 -1.52 -7.78 5.18
N LEU A 162 -1.50 -8.58 6.24
CA LEU A 162 -1.58 -10.03 6.21
C LEU A 162 -2.88 -10.48 6.86
N LYS A 163 -3.70 -11.21 6.11
CA LYS A 163 -4.94 -11.81 6.63
C LYS A 163 -4.65 -13.20 7.13
N ASN A 164 -5.18 -13.48 8.32
CA ASN A 164 -5.21 -14.80 8.91
C ASN A 164 -3.84 -15.48 9.05
N PRO A 165 -2.76 -14.77 9.49
CA PRO A 165 -1.47 -15.41 9.68
C PRO A 165 -1.57 -16.50 10.76
N ALA A 166 -1.07 -17.69 10.44
CA ALA A 166 -1.04 -18.84 11.35
C ALA A 166 0.30 -18.97 12.10
N ARG A 167 1.34 -18.24 11.66
CA ARG A 167 2.71 -18.37 12.18
C ARG A 167 3.30 -17.00 12.58
N TYR A 168 4.18 -16.99 13.58
CA TYR A 168 4.92 -15.80 14.03
C TYR A 168 4.05 -14.56 14.32
N ARG A 169 2.87 -14.82 14.87
CA ARG A 169 1.73 -13.87 14.85
C ARG A 169 1.95 -12.62 15.72
N THR A 170 2.96 -12.66 16.58
CA THR A 170 3.37 -11.59 17.51
C THR A 170 4.68 -10.92 17.08
N HIS A 171 5.32 -11.37 16.00
CA HIS A 171 6.60 -10.85 15.53
C HIS A 171 6.43 -10.10 14.20
N THR A 172 6.71 -8.80 14.21
CA THR A 172 6.43 -7.92 13.06
C THR A 172 7.67 -7.50 12.28
N SER A 173 8.90 -7.74 12.78
CA SER A 173 10.13 -7.23 12.15
C SER A 173 10.32 -7.70 10.72
N ALA A 174 9.99 -8.95 10.40
CA ALA A 174 10.03 -9.46 9.04
C ALA A 174 9.00 -8.75 8.14
N VAL A 175 7.73 -8.63 8.56
CA VAL A 175 6.72 -7.85 7.81
C VAL A 175 7.18 -6.42 7.60
N SER A 176 7.81 -5.76 8.58
CA SER A 176 8.35 -4.41 8.43
C SER A 176 9.44 -4.31 7.36
N ILE A 177 10.32 -5.30 7.25
CA ILE A 177 11.32 -5.35 6.17
C ILE A 177 10.62 -5.47 4.81
N PHE A 178 9.67 -6.39 4.67
CA PHE A 178 8.94 -6.57 3.41
C PHE A 178 8.08 -5.34 3.05
N ALA A 179 7.48 -4.69 4.04
CA ALA A 179 6.73 -3.44 3.86
C ALA A 179 7.64 -2.31 3.35
N TYR A 180 8.87 -2.24 3.84
CA TYR A 180 9.88 -1.31 3.34
C TYR A 180 10.26 -1.59 1.88
N VAL A 181 10.49 -2.87 1.52
CA VAL A 181 10.74 -3.26 0.12
C VAL A 181 9.60 -2.80 -0.77
N LEU A 182 8.35 -3.15 -0.42
CA LEU A 182 7.17 -2.76 -1.20
C LEU A 182 6.99 -1.24 -1.31
N HIS A 183 7.29 -0.49 -0.26
CA HIS A 183 7.28 0.97 -0.32
C HIS A 183 8.30 1.52 -1.32
N ARG A 184 9.51 0.95 -1.38
CA ARG A 184 10.50 1.31 -2.41
C ARG A 184 10.03 0.92 -3.80
N THR A 185 9.38 -0.23 -3.94
CA THR A 185 8.77 -0.68 -5.20
C THR A 185 7.66 0.27 -5.68
N ILE A 186 6.81 0.78 -4.79
CA ILE A 186 5.83 1.83 -5.10
C ILE A 186 6.54 3.09 -5.62
N ALA A 187 7.57 3.55 -4.91
CA ALA A 187 8.32 4.74 -5.31
C ALA A 187 8.97 4.57 -6.69
N GLN A 188 9.50 3.39 -6.99
CA GLN A 188 10.08 3.04 -8.29
C GLN A 188 9.00 3.00 -9.38
N ARG A 189 7.85 2.35 -9.16
CA ARG A 189 6.71 2.39 -10.09
C ARG A 189 6.32 3.84 -10.40
N ASN A 190 6.13 4.65 -9.36
CA ASN A 190 5.73 6.04 -9.53
C ASN A 190 6.79 6.86 -10.28
N ALA A 191 8.09 6.56 -10.09
CA ALA A 191 9.17 7.18 -10.85
C ALA A 191 9.16 6.77 -12.33
N ILE A 192 8.94 5.48 -12.63
CA ILE A 192 8.83 4.97 -14.00
C ILE A 192 7.62 5.59 -14.69
N GLU A 193 6.45 5.61 -14.05
CA GLU A 193 5.25 6.23 -14.62
C GLU A 193 5.44 7.73 -14.84
N ARG A 194 6.04 8.47 -13.91
CA ARG A 194 6.41 9.88 -14.13
C ARG A 194 7.39 10.05 -15.29
N ALA A 195 8.37 9.17 -15.44
CA ALA A 195 9.32 9.24 -16.56
C ALA A 195 8.63 8.97 -17.91
N LYS A 196 7.70 8.01 -17.97
CA LYS A 196 6.83 7.80 -19.14
C LYS A 196 6.01 9.05 -19.45
N MET A 197 5.43 9.70 -18.44
CA MET A 197 4.66 10.95 -18.59
C MET A 197 5.51 12.10 -19.15
N VAL A 198 6.76 12.27 -18.69
CA VAL A 198 7.69 13.28 -19.23
C VAL A 198 8.06 13.00 -20.70
N LEU A 199 8.02 11.75 -21.13
CA LEU A 199 8.25 11.33 -22.52
C LEU A 199 7.01 11.48 -23.42
N THR A 200 5.85 11.86 -22.86
CA THR A 200 4.62 12.14 -23.62
C THR A 200 4.51 13.63 -23.99
N PRO A 201 5.25 14.10 -25.01
CA PRO A 201 4.74 15.16 -25.88
C PRO A 201 5.01 14.83 -27.35
N LYS A 202 4.23 13.91 -27.94
CA LYS A 202 4.18 13.70 -29.41
C LYS A 202 2.77 13.79 -30.02
N GLU A 203 1.75 13.89 -29.18
CA GLU A 203 0.34 13.86 -29.59
C GLU A 203 -0.30 15.26 -29.61
N ILE A 204 0.20 16.21 -28.82
CA ILE A 204 -0.17 17.63 -28.93
C ILE A 204 0.62 18.23 -30.09
N ARG A 205 -0.01 18.26 -31.26
CA ARG A 205 0.55 18.77 -32.51
C ARG A 205 0.09 20.19 -32.80
N ASN A 206 -1.05 20.60 -32.24
CA ASN A 206 -1.63 21.93 -32.45
C ASN A 206 -2.47 22.40 -31.25
N ASP A 207 -2.92 23.64 -31.31
CA ASP A 207 -3.65 24.36 -30.25
C ASP A 207 -4.98 23.72 -29.83
N ASN A 208 -5.55 22.83 -30.64
CA ASN A 208 -6.81 22.16 -30.35
C ASN A 208 -6.64 20.78 -29.71
N ASP A 209 -5.40 20.30 -29.57
CA ASP A 209 -5.15 18.99 -28.99
C ASP A 209 -5.21 19.08 -27.47
N VAL A 210 -6.14 18.33 -26.87
CA VAL A 210 -6.32 18.25 -25.42
C VAL A 210 -6.21 16.78 -25.02
N ILE A 211 -5.27 16.49 -24.11
CA ILE A 211 -5.13 15.17 -23.52
C ILE A 211 -5.65 15.23 -22.10
N ILE A 212 -6.57 14.32 -21.75
CA ILE A 212 -7.13 14.22 -20.41
C ILE A 212 -6.71 12.87 -19.83
N ASN A 213 -5.95 12.90 -18.74
CA ASN A 213 -5.57 11.73 -17.98
C ASN A 213 -6.53 11.51 -16.81
N PHE A 214 -7.07 10.29 -16.72
CA PHE A 214 -7.94 9.84 -15.63
C PHE A 214 -7.31 8.74 -14.77
N PHE A 215 -6.14 8.22 -15.14
CA PHE A 215 -5.46 7.17 -14.40
C PHE A 215 -4.34 7.79 -13.55
N GLY A 216 -4.49 7.70 -12.22
CA GLY A 216 -3.69 8.44 -11.25
C GLY A 216 -4.40 9.72 -10.80
N TYR A 217 -3.66 10.82 -10.66
CA TYR A 217 -4.27 12.15 -10.45
C TYR A 217 -4.86 12.67 -11.76
N MET A 218 -5.98 13.40 -11.68
CA MET A 218 -6.60 13.99 -12.85
C MET A 218 -5.70 15.09 -13.43
N GLU A 219 -5.32 14.97 -14.70
CA GLU A 219 -4.47 15.95 -15.38
C GLU A 219 -5.02 16.27 -16.79
N ILE A 220 -5.08 17.55 -17.13
CA ILE A 220 -5.41 18.02 -18.49
C ILE A 220 -4.16 18.67 -19.07
N THR A 221 -3.66 18.12 -20.17
CA THR A 221 -2.48 18.61 -20.88
C THR A 221 -2.91 19.30 -22.16
N THR A 222 -2.43 20.54 -22.33
CA THR A 222 -2.57 21.36 -23.54
C THR A 222 -1.20 21.87 -23.98
N LYS A 223 -1.13 22.53 -25.14
CA LYS A 223 0.11 23.21 -25.57
C LYS A 223 0.59 24.32 -24.63
N ASP A 224 -0.33 24.92 -23.85
CA ASP A 224 -0.07 26.06 -22.99
C ASP A 224 0.29 25.63 -21.56
N GLY A 225 0.24 24.32 -21.28
CA GLY A 225 0.64 23.76 -19.99
C GLY A 225 -0.24 22.60 -19.52
N VAL A 226 0.08 22.14 -18.30
CA VAL A 226 -0.57 21.04 -17.60
C VAL A 226 -1.39 21.58 -16.44
N TRP A 227 -2.66 21.20 -16.38
CA TRP A 227 -3.59 21.51 -15.29
C TRP A 227 -3.79 20.24 -14.46
N ARG A 228 -3.55 20.32 -13.15
CA ARG A 228 -3.65 19.18 -12.22
C ARG A 228 -4.87 19.29 -11.33
N GLU A 229 -5.26 18.20 -10.68
CA GLU A 229 -6.40 18.10 -9.77
C GLU A 229 -6.54 19.31 -8.80
N GLN A 230 -5.44 19.71 -8.18
CA GLN A 230 -5.36 20.87 -7.27
C GLN A 230 -5.65 22.23 -7.92
N ASP A 231 -5.51 22.34 -9.24
CA ASP A 231 -5.79 23.56 -10.01
C ASP A 231 -7.30 23.65 -10.36
N PHE A 232 -8.06 22.55 -10.24
CA PHE A 232 -9.50 22.49 -10.48
C PHE A 232 -10.30 22.88 -9.23
N ASN A 233 -10.18 24.13 -8.83
CA ASN A 233 -10.81 24.66 -7.61
C ASN A 233 -12.35 24.82 -7.70
N SER A 234 -13.03 24.18 -8.66
CA SER A 234 -14.47 24.32 -8.92
C SER A 234 -15.20 22.97 -9.01
N PRO A 235 -16.26 22.74 -8.22
CA PRO A 235 -17.16 21.58 -8.32
C PRO A 235 -17.85 21.41 -9.68
N LYS A 236 -17.74 22.40 -10.58
CA LYS A 236 -18.31 22.35 -11.94
C LYS A 236 -17.43 21.60 -12.93
N CYS A 237 -16.12 21.45 -12.66
CA CYS A 237 -15.18 20.76 -13.55
C CYS A 237 -15.48 19.26 -13.65
N SER A 238 -15.84 18.61 -12.54
CA SER A 238 -16.25 17.20 -12.53
C SER A 238 -17.51 16.94 -13.37
N ARG A 239 -18.45 17.91 -13.45
CA ARG A 239 -19.64 17.82 -14.31
C ARG A 239 -19.30 17.94 -15.79
N ALA A 240 -18.40 18.85 -16.15
CA ALA A 240 -17.94 19.01 -17.53
C ALA A 240 -17.20 17.75 -18.02
N ILE A 241 -16.41 17.14 -17.15
CA ILE A 241 -15.70 15.89 -17.41
C ILE A 241 -16.65 14.70 -17.56
N ALA A 242 -17.61 14.55 -16.63
CA ALA A 242 -18.65 13.53 -16.74
C ALA A 242 -19.45 13.68 -18.04
N TYR A 243 -19.75 14.91 -18.45
CA TYR A 243 -20.42 15.21 -19.71
C TYR A 243 -19.60 14.76 -20.94
N ILE A 244 -18.30 15.07 -20.98
CA ILE A 244 -17.39 14.67 -22.07
C ILE A 244 -17.30 13.14 -22.19
N ILE A 245 -17.21 12.44 -21.05
CA ILE A 245 -17.15 10.96 -21.01
C ILE A 245 -18.46 10.33 -21.50
N LEU A 246 -19.61 10.93 -21.14
CA LEU A 246 -20.93 10.41 -21.50
C LEU A 246 -21.33 10.69 -22.96
N GLN A 247 -20.68 11.65 -23.63
CA GLN A 247 -21.06 12.13 -24.96
C GLN A 247 -19.90 12.07 -25.96
N GLY A 248 -19.14 10.98 -25.94
CA GLY A 248 -17.83 10.80 -26.61
C GLY A 248 -17.76 10.94 -28.14
N ALA A 249 -18.70 11.61 -28.81
CA ALA A 249 -18.69 11.78 -30.27
C ALA A 249 -19.14 13.15 -30.82
N SER A 250 -19.50 14.14 -30.01
CA SER A 250 -19.95 15.42 -30.58
C SER A 250 -19.49 16.66 -29.83
N ALA A 251 -18.77 17.53 -30.55
CA ALA A 251 -18.44 18.87 -30.11
C ALA A 251 -19.73 19.70 -30.00
N HIS A 252 -19.93 20.34 -28.86
CA HIS A 252 -21.09 21.18 -28.58
C HIS A 252 -20.66 22.59 -28.24
N SER A 253 -21.43 23.56 -28.72
CA SER A 253 -21.23 24.97 -28.38
C SER A 253 -21.42 25.17 -26.89
N ALA A 254 -20.58 26.00 -26.26
CA ALA A 254 -20.68 26.33 -24.83
C ALA A 254 -22.07 26.91 -24.45
N PHE A 255 -22.81 27.48 -25.41
CA PHE A 255 -24.17 28.00 -25.22
C PHE A 255 -25.25 26.91 -25.18
N ALA A 256 -24.95 25.66 -25.56
CA ALA A 256 -25.89 24.55 -25.52
C ALA A 256 -25.85 23.77 -24.19
N ILE A 257 -24.92 24.11 -23.29
CA ILE A 257 -24.65 23.39 -22.03
C ILE A 257 -25.09 24.23 -20.80
N ALA A 258 -25.62 25.44 -21.00
CA ALA A 258 -26.12 26.32 -19.94
C ALA A 258 -27.60 26.05 -19.62
#